data_AF-A0A2E7V5J7-F1
#
_entry.id   AF-A0A2E7V5J7-F1
#
_cell.length_a   1.000
_cell.length_b   1.000
_cell.length_c   1.000
_cell.angle_alpha   90.00
_cell.angle_beta   90.00
_cell.angle_gamma   90.00
#
_symmetry.space_group_name_H-M   'P 1'
#
loop_
_entity.id
_entity.type
_entity.pdbx_description
1 polymer ?
#
loop_
_entity_poly.entity_id
_entity_poly.type
_entity_poly.pdbx_seq_one_letter_code
_entity_poly.pdbx_strand_id
1 'polypeptide(L)' 'RYVYRYSEQNSPLSRNIENRDVGDACVFLASNLSSGVTGEVHYVDGGMKIVGIPKPVTS' A
#
# COMPACT_ATOMS: atom_id res chain seq x y z
N ARG A 1 2.61 -9.80 15.13
CA ARG A 1 2.72 -8.39 15.61
C ARG A 1 3.95 -7.65 15.06
N TYR A 2 5.08 -8.33 14.81
CA TYR A 2 6.30 -7.74 14.22
C TYR A 2 6.10 -7.14 12.82
N VAL A 3 5.48 -7.89 11.90
CA VAL A 3 5.21 -7.44 10.51
C VAL A 3 4.33 -6.18 10.45
N TYR A 4 3.32 -6.09 11.33
CA TYR A 4 2.42 -4.94 11.40
C TYR A 4 3.17 -3.64 11.80
N ARG A 5 4.11 -3.72 12.73
CA ARG A 5 4.95 -2.57 13.09
C ARG A 5 6.01 -2.28 12.04
N TYR A 6 6.54 -3.31 11.41
CA TYR A 6 7.53 -3.16 10.35
C TYR A 6 6.96 -2.38 9.15
N SER A 7 5.76 -2.73 8.70
CA SER A 7 5.09 -2.02 7.60
C SER A 7 4.80 -0.55 7.97
N GLU A 8 4.29 -0.30 9.18
CA GLU A 8 4.05 1.05 9.68
C GLU A 8 5.31 1.93 9.73
N GLN A 9 6.46 1.36 10.12
CA GLN A 9 7.69 2.12 10.28
C GLN A 9 8.45 2.37 8.97
N ASN A 10 8.26 1.49 7.98
CA ASN A 10 9.07 1.50 6.76
C ASN A 10 8.28 1.90 5.51
N SER A 11 6.94 1.87 5.55
CA SER A 11 6.13 2.32 4.43
C SER A 11 6.20 3.84 4.30
N PRO A 12 6.22 4.39 3.07
CA PRO A 12 6.11 5.82 2.82
C PRO A 12 4.93 6.48 3.53
N LEU A 13 3.77 5.80 3.59
CA LEU A 13 2.59 6.34 4.27
C LEU A 13 2.68 6.31 5.80
N SER A 14 3.71 5.67 6.37
CA SER A 14 3.97 5.60 7.82
C SER A 14 2.76 5.14 8.65
N ARG A 15 1.90 4.31 8.05
CA ARG A 15 0.72 3.70 8.65
C ARG A 15 0.48 2.34 8.04
N ASN A 16 -0.29 1.51 8.74
CA ASN A 16 -0.83 0.31 8.14
C ASN A 16 -2.01 0.63 7.22
N ILE A 17 -2.16 -0.15 6.16
CA ILE A 17 -3.37 -0.15 5.35
C ILE A 17 -4.48 -0.87 6.09
N GLU A 18 -5.68 -0.32 5.98
CA GLU A 18 -6.92 -0.91 6.45
C GLU A 18 -7.63 -1.63 5.31
N ASN A 19 -8.56 -2.53 5.65
CA ASN A 19 -9.39 -3.19 4.64
C ASN A 19 -10.16 -2.19 3.77
N ARG A 20 -10.48 -1.01 4.31
CA ARG A 20 -11.14 0.07 3.57
C ARG A 20 -10.27 0.62 2.45
N ASP A 21 -8.96 0.77 2.65
CA ASP A 21 -8.05 1.27 1.61
C ASP A 21 -8.09 0.36 0.37
N VAL A 22 -8.14 -0.96 0.58
CA VAL A 22 -8.27 -1.96 -0.50
C VAL A 22 -9.65 -1.88 -1.16
N GLY A 23 -10.71 -1.76 -0.34
CA GLY A 23 -12.08 -1.63 -0.83
C GLY A 23 -12.27 -0.39 -1.71
N ASP A 24 -11.74 0.75 -1.30
CA ASP A 24 -11.84 2.00 -2.05
C ASP A 24 -11.07 1.91 -3.39
N ALA A 25 -9.91 1.24 -3.41
CA ALA A 25 -9.17 0.95 -4.65
C ALA A 25 -9.97 0.02 -5.59
N CYS A 26 -10.65 -1.00 -5.04
CA CYS A 26 -11.54 -1.86 -5.82
C CYS A 26 -12.72 -1.07 -6.41
N VAL A 27 -13.33 -0.18 -5.62
CA VAL A 27 -14.43 0.69 -6.10
C VAL A 27 -13.94 1.61 -7.21
N PHE A 28 -12.75 2.21 -7.07
CA PHE A 28 -12.14 2.99 -8.15
C PHE A 28 -12.01 2.15 -9.42
N LEU A 29 -11.39 0.97 -9.34
CA LEU A 29 -11.16 0.08 -10.48
C LEU A 29 -12.46 -0.45 -11.12
N ALA A 30 -13.51 -0.66 -10.34
CA ALA A 30 -14.81 -1.13 -10.84
C ALA A 30 -15.70 -0.01 -11.41
N SER A 31 -15.35 1.26 -11.17
CA SER A 31 -16.12 2.41 -11.61
C SER A 31 -15.67 2.96 -12.97
N ASN A 32 -16.44 3.88 -13.54
CA ASN A 32 -16.04 4.59 -14.77
C ASN A 32 -14.78 5.48 -14.59
N LEU A 33 -14.35 5.74 -13.35
CA LEU A 33 -13.15 6.55 -13.06
C LEU A 33 -11.86 5.86 -13.54
N SER A 34 -11.87 4.54 -13.66
CA SER A 34 -10.74 3.73 -14.14
C SER A 34 -10.87 3.33 -15.62
N SER A 35 -11.73 3.98 -16.41
CA SER A 35 -12.04 3.57 -17.80
C SER A 35 -10.83 3.45 -18.74
N GLY A 36 -9.71 4.10 -18.42
CA GLY A 36 -8.43 4.00 -19.15
C GLY A 36 -7.39 3.08 -18.51
N VAL A 37 -7.70 2.36 -17.44
CA VAL A 37 -6.76 1.54 -16.66
C VAL A 37 -7.01 0.06 -16.92
N THR A 38 -6.04 -0.65 -17.48
CA THR A 38 -6.12 -2.09 -17.78
C THR A 38 -4.74 -2.73 -17.75
N GLY A 39 -4.67 -4.03 -17.45
CA GLY A 39 -3.40 -4.79 -17.44
C GLY A 39 -2.44 -4.47 -16.28
N GLU A 40 -2.85 -3.63 -15.34
CA GLU A 40 -2.00 -3.15 -14.25
C GLU A 40 -2.13 -3.96 -12.96
N VAL A 41 -1.03 -4.05 -12.21
CA VAL A 41 -1.04 -4.53 -10.82
C VAL A 41 -1.09 -3.31 -9.89
N HIS A 42 -2.27 -3.07 -9.30
CA HIS A 42 -2.48 -1.93 -8.40
C HIS A 42 -2.11 -2.28 -6.95
N TYR A 43 -1.07 -1.65 -6.41
CA TYR A 43 -0.57 -1.93 -5.07
C TYR A 43 -1.26 -1.05 -4.02
N VAL A 44 -1.82 -1.69 -3.00
CA VAL A 44 -2.44 -1.03 -1.84
C VAL A 44 -1.72 -1.51 -0.58
N ASP A 45 -0.49 -1.03 -0.40
CA ASP A 45 0.46 -1.56 0.59
C ASP A 45 1.18 -0.47 1.39
N GLY A 46 0.65 0.76 1.38
CA GLY A 46 1.29 1.91 2.02
C GLY A 46 2.58 2.37 1.33
N GLY A 47 2.90 1.81 0.16
CA GLY A 47 4.13 2.06 -0.59
C GLY A 47 5.27 1.09 -0.23
N MET A 48 5.00 -0.02 0.46
CA MET A 48 6.03 -0.99 0.84
C MET A 48 6.74 -1.60 -0.38
N LYS A 49 6.05 -1.83 -1.49
CA LYS A 49 6.66 -2.40 -2.70
C LYS A 49 7.85 -1.60 -3.23
N ILE A 50 7.83 -0.28 -3.11
CA ILE A 50 8.93 0.56 -3.62
C ILE A 50 10.09 0.68 -2.63
N VAL A 51 9.93 0.16 -1.40
CA VAL A 51 10.97 0.18 -0.38
C VAL A 51 11.96 -0.95 -0.65
N GLY A 52 13.14 -0.59 -1.15
CA GLY A 52 14.23 -1.54 -1.40
C GLY A 52 15.00 -1.91 -0.12
N ILE A 53 15.63 -0.90 0.51
CA ILE A 53 16.34 -1.06 1.78
C ILE A 53 15.53 -0.31 2.87
N PRO A 54 14.91 -1.04 3.82
CA PRO A 54 14.19 -0.44 4.94
C PRO A 54 15.15 0.40 5.79
N LYS A 55 14.62 1.40 6.50
CA LYS A 55 15.46 2.24 7.36
C LYS A 55 16.19 1.34 8.37
N PRO A 56 17.51 1.50 8.55
CA PRO A 56 18.23 0.72 9.54
C PRO A 56 17.60 0.96 10.91
N VAL A 57 17.33 -0.13 11.63
CA VAL A 57 16.87 -0.05 13.01
C VAL A 57 18.04 0.48 13.83
N THR A 58 18.12 1.80 14.00
CA THR A 58 19.04 2.41 14.94
C THR A 58 18.50 2.18 16.35
N SER A 59 19.31 1.46 17.15
CA SER A 59 19.11 1.29 18.59
C SER A 59 19.09 2.62 19.34
#